data_AF-A0A946BDX7-F1
#
_entry.id   AF-A0A946BDX7-F1
#
_cell.length_a   1.000
_cell.length_b   1.000
_cell.length_c   1.000
_cell.angle_alpha   90.00
_cell.angle_beta   90.00
_cell.angle_gamma   90.00
#
_symmetry.space_group_name_H-M   'P 1'
#
loop_
_entity.id
_entity.type
_entity.pdbx_description
1 polymer ?
#
loop_
_entity_poly.entity_id
_entity_poly.type
_entity_poly.pdbx_seq_one_letter_code
_entity_poly.pdbx_strand_id
1 'polypeptide(L)' 'LINALRQTNGNQSQAAHILGINRVTVWNRIKKYNINLKKNIVF' A
#
# COMPACT_ATOMS: atom_id res chain seq x y z
N LEU A 1 5.16 2.91 3.26
CA LEU A 1 4.22 2.24 2.33
C LEU A 1 3.66 0.95 2.91
N ILE A 2 4.49 -0.06 3.20
CA ILE A 2 4.04 -1.36 3.75
C ILE A 2 3.22 -1.18 5.03
N ASN A 3 3.66 -0.36 5.98
CA ASN A 3 2.94 -0.13 7.24
C ASN A 3 1.55 0.48 7.02
N ALA A 4 1.42 1.48 6.15
CA ALA A 4 0.13 2.07 5.82
C ALA A 4 -0.79 1.06 5.12
N LEU A 5 -0.26 0.24 4.20
CA LEU A 5 -1.01 -0.84 3.58
C LEU A 5 -1.42 -1.92 4.59
N ARG A 6 -0.63 -2.19 5.63
CA ARG A 6 -1.00 -3.10 6.73
C ARG A 6 -2.12 -2.54 7.59
N GLN A 7 -2.01 -1.29 8.00
CA GLN A 7 -3.03 -0.61 8.79
C GLN A 7 -4.38 -0.56 8.07
N THR A 8 -4.37 -0.52 6.74
CA THR A 8 -5.59 -0.43 5.91
C THR A 8 -5.98 -1.75 5.25
N ASN A 9 -5.38 -2.87 5.66
CA ASN A 9 -5.61 -4.20 5.09
C ASN A 9 -5.53 -4.23 3.54
N GLY A 10 -4.54 -3.55 2.98
CA GLY A 10 -4.29 -3.46 1.54
C GLY A 10 -5.09 -2.39 0.81
N ASN A 11 -5.94 -1.60 1.50
CA ASN A 11 -6.67 -0.51 0.86
C ASN A 11 -5.70 0.62 0.47
N GLN A 12 -5.42 0.69 -0.84
CA GLN A 12 -4.46 1.63 -1.41
C GLN A 12 -4.91 3.09 -1.30
N SER A 13 -6.22 3.36 -1.38
CA SER A 13 -6.76 4.72 -1.26
C SER A 13 -6.62 5.23 0.17
N GLN A 14 -6.94 4.40 1.17
CA GLN A 14 -6.73 4.76 2.58
C GLN A 14 -5.24 4.85 2.91
N ALA A 15 -4.41 3.95 2.39
CA ALA A 15 -2.97 4.02 2.58
C ALA A 15 -2.38 5.30 1.95
N ALA A 16 -2.92 5.75 0.81
CA ALA A 16 -2.56 7.01 0.18
C ALA A 16 -2.94 8.21 1.06
N HIS A 17 -4.14 8.17 1.65
CA HIS A 17 -4.62 9.21 2.57
C HIS A 17 -3.75 9.31 3.83
N ILE A 18 -3.42 8.18 4.48
CA ILE A 18 -2.51 8.13 5.64
C ILE A 18 -1.12 8.67 5.29
N LEU A 19 -0.63 8.38 4.09
CA LEU A 19 0.70 8.80 3.64
C LEU A 19 0.72 10.22 3.06
N GLY A 20 -0.43 10.89 2.91
CA GLY A 20 -0.52 12.22 2.30
C GLY A 20 -0.06 12.26 0.84
N ILE A 21 -0.23 11.17 0.08
CA ILE A 21 0.20 11.05 -1.32
C ILE A 21 -0.93 10.63 -2.24
N ASN A 22 -0.70 10.73 -3.55
CA ASN A 22 -1.65 10.23 -4.54
C ASN A 22 -1.71 8.68 -4.54
N ARG A 23 -2.92 8.11 -4.66
CA ARG A 23 -3.14 6.66 -4.80
C ARG A 23 -2.35 6.05 -5.95
N VAL A 24 -2.18 6.76 -7.07
CA VAL A 24 -1.38 6.30 -8.21
C VAL A 24 0.08 6.10 -7.80
N THR A 25 0.63 6.94 -6.91
CA THR A 25 1.97 6.78 -6.35
C THR A 25 2.08 5.51 -5.50
N VAL A 26 1.05 5.19 -4.71
CA VAL A 26 0.97 3.93 -3.96
C VAL A 26 1.02 2.73 -4.91
N TRP A 27 0.21 2.74 -5.97
CA TRP A 27 0.19 1.68 -6.99
C TRP A 27 1.53 1.53 -7.72
N ASN A 28 2.15 2.64 -8.14
CA ASN A 28 3.45 2.65 -8.79
C ASN A 28 4.54 2.04 -7.89
N ARG A 29 4.53 2.35 -6.59
CA ARG A 29 5.48 1.77 -5.64
C ARG A 29 5.20 0.28 -5.38
N ILE A 30 3.93 -0.14 -5.31
CA ILE A 30 3.57 -1.57 -5.23
C ILE A 30 4.14 -2.34 -6.42
N LYS A 31 3.96 -1.82 -7.64
CA LYS A 31 4.52 -2.41 -8.87
C LYS A 31 6.04 -2.40 -8.89
N LYS A 32 6.67 -1.25 -8.62
CA LYS A 32 8.12 -1.06 -8.65
C LYS A 32 8.87 -1.99 -7.70
N TYR A 33 8.30 -2.23 -6.51
CA TYR A 33 8.93 -3.05 -5.47
C TYR A 33 8.34 -4.47 -5.38
N ASN A 34 7.53 -4.88 -6.36
CA ASN A 34 6.86 -6.20 -6.39
C ASN A 34 6.18 -6.55 -5.05
N ILE A 35 5.51 -5.58 -4.43
CA ILE A 35 4.85 -5.78 -3.13
C ILE A 35 3.64 -6.68 -3.33
N ASN A 36 3.74 -7.93 -2.88
CA ASN A 36 2.62 -8.85 -2.88
C ASN A 36 1.72 -8.58 -1.67
N LEU A 37 0.59 -7.90 -1.88
CA LEU A 37 -0.33 -7.52 -0.80
C LEU A 37 -0.88 -8.74 -0.04
N LYS A 38 -1.12 -9.88 -0.69
CA LYS A 38 -1.63 -11.08 -0.02
C LYS A 38 -0.57 -11.71 0.89
N LYS A 39 0.67 -11.80 0.42
CA LYS A 39 1.77 -12.43 1.16
C LYS A 39 2.42 -11.53 2.22
N ASN A 40 2.41 -10.21 2.02
CA ASN A 40 3.15 -9.27 2.88
C ASN A 40 2.28 -8.59 3.94
N ILE A 41 0.94 -8.69 3.83
CA ILE A 41 -0.02 -7.97 4.67
C ILE A 41 -0.84 -8.90 5.55
N VAL A 42 -1.12 -10.12 5.09
CA VAL A 42 -1.81 -11.14 5.89
C VAL A 42 -0.77 -11.89 6.73
N PHE A 43 -0.99 -11.93 8.05
CA PHE A 43 -0.38 -12.87 8.99
C PHE A 43 -1.48 -13.81 9.49
#